data_AF-A0AAU5CR37-F1
#
_entry.id   AF-A0AAU5CR37-F1
#
_cell.length_a   1.000
_cell.length_b   1.000
_cell.length_c   1.000
_cell.angle_alpha   90.00
_cell.angle_beta   90.00
_cell.angle_gamma   90.00
#
_symmetry.space_group_name_H-M   'P 1'
#
loop_
_entity.id
_entity.type
_entity.pdbx_description
1 polymer ?
#
loop_
_entity_poly.entity_id
_entity_poly.type
_entity_poly.pdbx_seq_one_letter_code
_entity_poly.pdbx_strand_id
1 'polypeptide(L)'
;MPLIPEEPQIHESVQGPRATTATGRTASTPRPVPGPRSAAMPRPGRPGPGPARPAPPAPRPHSTSGQPQAARPENRSAPQLQVIPASADGALDAADEAVDLLLDSGRAPGDILVLTTGEQHPWATHELSFGEAAYWAQHEAGEDVFFAGAAAVDRVKPRPVVIIAVNGADDGTAERVLTAAQGRAGALLIVCGDPQRINAVLGAGV
;
A
#
# COMPACT_ATOMS: atom_id res chain seq x y z
N MET A 1 -50.56 43.99 0.64
CA MET A 1 -49.10 43.98 0.86
C MET A 1 -48.76 42.96 1.94
N PRO A 2 -47.67 42.18 1.88
CA PRO A 2 -46.88 41.68 0.73
C PRO A 2 -46.76 40.11 0.73
N LEU A 3 -46.79 39.45 -0.44
CA LEU A 3 -45.67 38.89 -1.23
C LEU A 3 -45.24 37.46 -0.82
N ILE A 4 -45.71 36.49 -1.60
CA ILE A 4 -45.16 35.13 -1.72
C ILE A 4 -43.88 35.20 -2.57
N PRO A 5 -42.76 34.57 -2.18
CA PRO A 5 -41.55 34.51 -3.00
C PRO A 5 -41.77 33.64 -4.24
N GLU A 6 -41.43 34.21 -5.38
CA GLU A 6 -41.33 33.57 -6.69
C GLU A 6 -40.15 32.59 -6.70
N GLU A 7 -40.41 31.33 -7.04
CA GLU A 7 -39.36 30.36 -7.41
C GLU A 7 -38.88 30.69 -8.83
N PRO A 8 -37.57 30.90 -9.06
CA PRO A 8 -37.06 31.13 -10.40
C PRO A 8 -37.09 29.83 -11.22
N GLN A 9 -37.91 29.86 -12.29
CA GLN A 9 -37.94 28.82 -13.31
C GLN A 9 -36.58 28.68 -13.97
N ILE A 10 -36.06 27.45 -13.97
CA ILE A 10 -34.81 27.08 -14.64
C ILE A 10 -35.07 27.14 -16.15
N HIS A 11 -34.41 28.08 -16.83
CA HIS A 11 -34.52 28.24 -18.27
C HIS A 11 -33.72 27.13 -18.96
N GLU A 12 -34.44 26.17 -19.54
CA GLU A 12 -33.93 25.18 -20.49
C GLU A 12 -33.34 25.93 -21.71
N SER A 13 -32.03 26.09 -21.73
CA SER A 13 -31.33 26.72 -22.85
C SER A 13 -31.16 25.71 -23.97
N VAL A 14 -32.06 25.87 -24.93
CA VAL A 14 -32.08 25.43 -26.32
C VAL A 14 -30.67 25.16 -26.90
N GLN A 15 -30.44 23.90 -27.29
CA GLN A 15 -29.38 23.50 -28.22
C GLN A 15 -29.71 23.99 -29.64
N GLY A 16 -28.77 24.72 -30.24
CA GLY A 16 -28.73 25.11 -31.65
C GLY A 16 -27.33 24.90 -32.27
N PRO A 17 -27.17 24.97 -33.59
CA PRO A 17 -26.75 23.81 -34.38
C PRO A 17 -25.31 23.86 -34.98
N ARG A 18 -24.84 22.65 -35.32
CA ARG A 18 -23.85 22.21 -36.34
C ARG A 18 -22.86 23.23 -36.95
N ALA A 19 -21.58 22.86 -36.94
CA ALA A 19 -20.62 23.16 -38.01
C ALA A 19 -19.67 21.98 -38.31
N THR A 20 -19.84 21.44 -39.52
CA THR A 20 -18.86 20.96 -40.52
C THR A 20 -17.58 20.19 -40.14
N THR A 21 -17.55 18.94 -40.63
CA THR A 21 -16.44 18.24 -41.32
C THR A 21 -15.03 18.84 -41.32
N ALA A 22 -14.07 18.07 -40.80
CA ALA A 22 -12.68 18.11 -41.26
C ALA A 22 -12.11 16.69 -41.38
N THR A 23 -11.63 16.43 -42.58
CA THR A 23 -11.11 15.19 -43.14
C THR A 23 -9.70 14.86 -42.62
N GLY A 24 -9.41 13.56 -42.48
CA GLY A 24 -8.08 13.03 -42.75
C GLY A 24 -7.15 12.86 -41.55
N ARG A 25 -7.21 11.70 -40.89
CA ARG A 25 -6.02 11.12 -40.28
C ARG A 25 -5.76 9.77 -40.92
N THR A 26 -4.63 9.70 -41.60
CA THR A 26 -4.09 8.56 -42.31
C THR A 26 -3.83 7.39 -41.36
N ALA A 27 -4.00 6.20 -41.91
CA ALA A 27 -3.92 4.89 -41.27
C ALA A 27 -2.63 4.66 -40.47
N SER A 28 -2.78 4.12 -39.27
CA SER A 28 -1.69 3.51 -38.51
C SER A 28 -1.65 2.01 -38.87
N THR A 29 -0.65 1.60 -39.62
CA THR A 29 -0.43 0.19 -39.99
C THR A 29 0.20 -0.55 -38.80
N PRO A 30 -0.43 -1.59 -38.23
CA PRO A 30 0.21 -2.43 -37.22
C PRO A 30 1.29 -3.29 -37.89
N ARG A 31 2.53 -3.25 -37.39
CA ARG A 31 3.56 -4.22 -37.78
C ARG A 31 3.18 -5.62 -37.28
N PRO A 32 3.29 -6.67 -38.10
CA PRO A 32 3.15 -8.04 -37.62
C PRO A 32 4.32 -8.41 -36.70
N VAL A 33 4.02 -8.91 -35.50
CA VAL A 33 4.98 -9.61 -34.64
C VAL A 33 5.05 -11.09 -35.07
N PRO A 34 6.21 -11.59 -35.51
CA PRO A 34 6.39 -13.03 -35.73
C PRO A 34 6.59 -13.75 -34.39
N GLY A 35 5.58 -14.47 -33.92
CA GLY A 35 5.81 -15.71 -33.16
C GLY A 35 5.78 -16.90 -34.12
N PRO A 36 5.73 -18.15 -33.63
CA PRO A 36 6.49 -18.79 -32.56
C PRO A 36 7.45 -19.84 -33.17
N ARG A 37 8.52 -20.25 -32.48
CA ARG A 37 9.15 -21.57 -32.76
C ARG A 37 9.66 -22.26 -31.49
N SER A 38 8.87 -23.24 -31.06
CA SER A 38 9.28 -24.38 -30.25
C SER A 38 10.28 -25.27 -31.00
N ALA A 39 11.26 -25.82 -30.27
CA ALA A 39 11.88 -27.14 -30.46
C ALA A 39 13.11 -27.21 -29.55
N ALA A 40 13.60 -28.32 -29.02
CA ALA A 40 13.14 -29.67 -28.78
C ALA A 40 14.33 -30.30 -28.01
N MET A 41 14.06 -31.21 -27.07
CA MET A 41 15.11 -31.98 -26.39
C MET A 41 15.89 -32.85 -27.38
N PRO A 42 17.12 -33.24 -27.01
CA PRO A 42 17.42 -34.67 -27.07
C PRO A 42 18.18 -35.20 -25.84
N ARG A 43 17.57 -36.18 -25.16
CA ARG A 43 18.27 -37.39 -24.65
C ARG A 43 18.15 -38.42 -25.78
N PRO A 44 19.10 -39.32 -26.06
CA PRO A 44 19.55 -40.34 -25.09
C PRO A 44 20.99 -40.87 -25.25
N GLY A 45 21.50 -41.52 -24.20
CA GLY A 45 22.72 -42.33 -24.30
C GLY A 45 23.03 -43.10 -23.02
N ARG A 46 22.76 -44.41 -23.03
CA ARG A 46 23.27 -45.40 -22.06
C ARG A 46 23.80 -46.56 -22.91
N PRO A 47 25.03 -47.05 -22.66
CA PRO A 47 25.18 -48.46 -22.26
C PRO A 47 26.35 -48.68 -21.28
N GLY A 48 26.16 -49.44 -20.19
CA GLY A 48 26.72 -50.79 -20.10
C GLY A 48 27.60 -50.95 -18.83
N PRO A 49 27.89 -52.18 -18.37
CA PRO A 49 27.88 -52.53 -16.94
C PRO A 49 29.26 -52.60 -16.27
N GLY A 50 29.33 -52.21 -14.99
CA GLY A 50 30.51 -52.32 -14.12
C GLY A 50 30.12 -52.73 -12.69
N PRO A 51 31.05 -53.29 -11.89
CA PRO A 51 30.75 -54.32 -10.89
C PRO A 51 30.13 -53.82 -9.58
N ALA A 52 29.62 -54.80 -8.83
CA ALA A 52 28.76 -54.72 -7.64
C ALA A 52 29.14 -53.64 -6.61
N ARG A 53 28.16 -52.79 -6.28
CA ARG A 53 28.19 -51.85 -5.16
C ARG A 53 27.73 -52.57 -3.86
N PRO A 54 28.38 -52.34 -2.71
CA PRO A 54 27.92 -52.88 -1.42
C PRO A 54 26.50 -52.39 -1.05
N ALA A 55 25.73 -53.27 -0.42
CA ALA A 55 24.34 -53.03 -0.04
C ALA A 55 24.15 -51.81 0.90
N PRO A 56 23.04 -51.04 0.77
CA PRO A 56 22.73 -49.96 1.69
C PRO A 56 22.16 -50.50 3.01
N PRO A 57 22.48 -49.89 4.17
CA PRO A 57 21.85 -50.25 5.44
C PRO A 57 20.40 -49.78 5.50
N ALA A 58 19.57 -50.57 6.18
CA ALA A 58 18.13 -50.40 6.34
C ALA A 58 17.71 -49.04 6.94
N PRO A 59 16.53 -48.50 6.57
CA PRO A 59 16.03 -47.23 7.08
C PRO A 59 15.65 -47.33 8.56
N ARG A 60 16.16 -46.39 9.37
CA ARG A 60 15.74 -46.19 10.76
C ARG A 60 14.38 -45.49 10.79
N PRO A 61 13.50 -45.80 11.75
CA PRO A 61 12.21 -45.13 11.87
C PRO A 61 12.36 -43.65 12.20
N HIS A 62 11.54 -42.86 11.52
CA HIS A 62 11.27 -41.45 11.70
C HIS A 62 10.86 -41.13 13.14
N SER A 63 11.72 -40.42 13.88
CA SER A 63 11.31 -39.72 15.09
C SER A 63 10.55 -38.46 14.68
N THR A 64 9.23 -38.53 14.75
CA THR A 64 8.34 -37.39 14.77
C THR A 64 8.60 -36.56 16.02
N SER A 65 9.20 -35.39 15.84
CA SER A 65 8.92 -34.20 16.65
C SER A 65 9.68 -33.04 16.01
N GLY A 66 9.08 -32.44 15.00
CA GLY A 66 9.42 -31.07 14.63
C GLY A 66 9.14 -30.23 15.86
N GLN A 67 10.19 -29.90 16.61
CA GLN A 67 10.13 -28.76 17.51
C GLN A 67 9.72 -27.57 16.63
N PRO A 68 8.74 -26.75 17.04
CA PRO A 68 8.66 -25.41 16.50
C PRO A 68 10.03 -24.81 16.72
N GLN A 69 10.76 -24.51 15.65
CA GLN A 69 11.84 -23.55 15.72
C GLN A 69 11.15 -22.29 16.26
N ALA A 70 11.23 -22.09 17.58
CA ALA A 70 10.86 -20.85 18.19
C ALA A 70 11.60 -19.81 17.37
N ALA A 71 10.85 -18.98 16.66
CA ALA A 71 11.40 -17.88 15.90
C ALA A 71 12.37 -17.19 16.84
N ARG A 72 13.66 -17.32 16.52
CA ARG A 72 14.72 -16.62 17.24
C ARG A 72 14.24 -15.18 17.25
N PRO A 73 14.19 -14.48 18.39
CA PRO A 73 13.78 -13.09 18.39
C PRO A 73 14.72 -12.40 17.42
N GLU A 74 14.21 -12.08 16.22
CA GLU A 74 14.90 -11.23 15.29
C GLU A 74 15.14 -9.98 16.10
N ASN A 75 16.41 -9.65 16.28
CA ASN A 75 16.82 -8.43 16.89
C ASN A 75 16.13 -7.34 16.06
N ARG A 76 14.98 -6.86 16.55
CA ARG A 76 14.08 -6.03 15.76
C ARG A 76 14.78 -4.68 15.73
N SER A 77 15.66 -4.51 14.75
CA SER A 77 16.24 -3.22 14.43
C SER A 77 15.07 -2.25 14.35
N ALA A 78 15.18 -1.14 15.06
CA ALA A 78 14.18 -0.09 14.99
C ALA A 78 13.91 0.25 13.51
N PRO A 79 12.65 0.56 13.14
CA PRO A 79 12.34 0.92 11.76
C PRO A 79 13.19 2.11 11.32
N GLN A 80 13.64 2.10 10.07
CA GLN A 80 14.27 3.26 9.48
C GLN A 80 13.26 4.41 9.47
N LEU A 81 13.63 5.56 10.02
CA LEU A 81 12.79 6.75 10.01
C LEU A 81 13.17 7.65 8.81
N GLN A 82 12.18 8.06 8.05
CA GLN A 82 12.30 9.07 7.00
C GLN A 82 11.27 10.17 7.25
N VAL A 83 11.70 11.43 7.11
CA VAL A 83 10.81 12.59 7.20
C VAL A 83 10.70 13.23 5.82
N ILE A 84 9.47 13.45 5.36
CA ILE A 84 9.14 14.19 4.14
C ILE A 84 8.55 15.54 4.59
N PRO A 85 9.26 16.67 4.37
CA PRO A 85 8.74 17.97 4.77
C PRO A 85 7.46 18.33 4.00
N ALA A 86 6.39 18.62 4.72
CA ALA A 86 5.12 19.07 4.16
C ALA A 86 4.40 20.00 5.16
N SER A 87 3.55 20.91 4.65
CA SER A 87 2.59 21.60 5.51
C SER A 87 1.50 20.63 5.98
N ALA A 88 0.69 21.02 6.97
CA ALA A 88 -0.46 20.20 7.39
C ALA A 88 -1.41 19.92 6.21
N ASP A 89 -1.69 20.93 5.38
CA ASP A 89 -2.56 20.81 4.21
C ASP A 89 -1.95 19.94 3.10
N GLY A 90 -0.62 19.92 2.97
CA GLY A 90 0.09 19.12 1.96
C GLY A 90 0.56 17.75 2.46
N ALA A 91 0.27 17.39 3.71
CA ALA A 91 0.77 16.15 4.30
C ALA A 91 0.10 14.90 3.71
N LEU A 92 -1.15 15.01 3.25
CA LEU A 92 -1.86 13.93 2.55
C LEU A 92 -1.26 13.71 1.16
N ASP A 93 -1.13 14.77 0.36
CA ASP A 93 -0.49 14.69 -0.96
C ASP A 93 0.92 14.10 -0.86
N ALA A 94 1.72 14.53 0.11
CA ALA A 94 3.06 13.99 0.33
C ALA A 94 3.04 12.50 0.75
N ALA A 95 2.00 12.05 1.45
CA ALA A 95 1.84 10.63 1.78
C ALA A 95 1.45 9.81 0.55
N ASP A 96 0.56 10.32 -0.31
CA ASP A 96 0.15 9.66 -1.55
C ASP A 96 1.33 9.51 -2.53
N GLU A 97 2.11 10.57 -2.72
CA GLU A 97 3.34 10.50 -3.51
C GLU A 97 4.34 9.48 -2.94
N ALA A 98 4.42 9.35 -1.61
CA ALA A 98 5.27 8.34 -0.97
C ALA A 98 4.72 6.91 -1.18
N VAL A 99 3.40 6.72 -1.18
CA VAL A 99 2.77 5.44 -1.56
C VAL A 99 3.12 5.09 -3.00
N ASP A 100 2.93 6.02 -3.94
CA ASP A 100 3.19 5.82 -5.36
C ASP A 100 4.66 5.42 -5.61
N LEU A 101 5.61 6.14 -5.01
CA LEU A 101 7.04 5.82 -5.11
C LEU A 101 7.37 4.42 -4.56
N LEU A 102 6.74 4.01 -3.46
CA LEU A 102 6.94 2.68 -2.90
C LEU A 102 6.39 1.60 -3.84
N LEU A 103 5.20 1.80 -4.38
CA LEU A 103 4.58 0.88 -5.34
C LEU A 103 5.41 0.76 -6.62
N ASP A 104 5.86 1.88 -7.18
CA ASP A 104 6.74 1.93 -8.36
C ASP A 104 8.08 1.23 -8.13
N SER A 105 8.59 1.27 -6.89
CA SER A 105 9.81 0.55 -6.49
C SER A 105 9.60 -0.96 -6.28
N GLY A 106 8.35 -1.45 -6.40
CA GLY A 106 7.99 -2.86 -6.27
C GLY A 106 7.61 -3.31 -4.85
N ARG A 107 7.32 -2.38 -3.93
CA ARG A 107 6.75 -2.71 -2.62
C ARG A 107 5.35 -3.30 -2.83
N ALA A 108 5.02 -4.42 -2.19
CA ALA A 108 3.67 -4.95 -2.26
C ALA A 108 2.68 -3.99 -1.55
N PRO A 109 1.50 -3.72 -2.13
CA PRO A 109 0.48 -2.86 -1.53
C PRO A 109 0.11 -3.25 -0.10
N GLY A 110 -0.08 -4.54 0.14
CA GLY A 110 -0.37 -5.13 1.46
C GLY A 110 0.69 -4.86 2.54
N ASP A 111 1.89 -4.41 2.16
CA ASP A 111 2.96 -4.06 3.10
C ASP A 111 2.91 -2.60 3.57
N ILE A 112 2.00 -1.79 3.03
CA ILE A 112 1.95 -0.34 3.26
C ILE A 112 0.72 0.01 4.10
N LEU A 113 0.93 0.71 5.21
CA LEU A 113 -0.11 1.32 6.04
C LEU A 113 0.04 2.84 6.00
N VAL A 114 -1.03 3.57 5.72
CA VAL A 114 -1.08 5.03 5.79
C VAL A 114 -1.93 5.46 6.99
N LEU A 115 -1.38 6.32 7.84
CA LEU A 115 -2.04 6.88 9.02
C LEU A 115 -2.22 8.38 8.86
N THR A 116 -3.39 8.90 9.19
CA THR A 116 -3.62 10.36 9.27
C THR A 116 -3.83 10.80 10.71
N THR A 117 -3.34 12.00 11.05
CA THR A 117 -3.46 12.57 12.40
C THR A 117 -4.67 13.50 12.55
N GLY A 118 -5.13 14.10 11.45
CA GLY A 118 -6.29 14.98 11.38
C GLY A 118 -7.42 14.36 10.59
N GLU A 119 -7.79 15.01 9.48
CA GLU A 119 -8.83 14.49 8.59
C GLU A 119 -8.44 13.10 8.05
N GLN A 120 -9.46 12.27 7.86
CA GLN A 120 -9.29 10.95 7.28
C GLN A 120 -8.98 11.06 5.78
N HIS A 121 -8.14 10.15 5.28
CA HIS A 121 -7.80 10.09 3.87
C HIS A 121 -9.07 9.94 2.98
N PRO A 122 -9.22 10.66 1.86
CA PRO A 122 -10.42 10.61 1.02
C PRO A 122 -10.80 9.20 0.54
N TRP A 123 -9.80 8.37 0.23
CA TRP A 123 -10.03 6.95 -0.12
C TRP A 123 -10.69 6.18 1.03
N ALA A 124 -10.19 6.34 2.26
CA ALA A 124 -10.74 5.66 3.42
C ALA A 124 -12.16 6.13 3.73
N THR A 125 -12.43 7.43 3.57
CA THR A 125 -13.79 8.00 3.70
C THR A 125 -14.75 7.37 2.69
N HIS A 126 -14.30 7.20 1.44
CA HIS A 126 -15.10 6.55 0.39
C HIS A 126 -15.36 5.07 0.72
N GLU A 127 -14.33 4.31 1.07
CA GLU A 127 -14.47 2.87 1.36
C GLU A 127 -15.35 2.61 2.59
N LEU A 128 -15.19 3.40 3.65
CA LEU A 128 -16.04 3.30 4.84
C LEU A 128 -17.52 3.57 4.53
N SER A 129 -17.83 4.35 3.48
CA SER A 129 -19.21 4.61 3.07
C SER A 129 -19.94 3.35 2.59
N PHE A 130 -19.19 2.32 2.16
CA PHE A 130 -19.73 1.00 1.80
C PHE A 130 -19.89 0.06 3.00
N GLY A 131 -19.41 0.45 4.19
CA GLY A 131 -19.65 -0.24 5.45
C GLY A 131 -18.37 -0.60 6.20
N GLU A 132 -18.36 -0.32 7.50
CA GLU A 132 -17.20 -0.52 8.36
C GLU A 132 -16.73 -1.98 8.39
N ALA A 133 -17.65 -2.95 8.46
CA ALA A 133 -17.27 -4.37 8.54
C ALA A 133 -16.49 -4.83 7.30
N ALA A 134 -16.91 -4.41 6.11
CA ALA A 134 -16.22 -4.74 4.86
C ALA A 134 -14.85 -4.04 4.78
N TYR A 135 -14.81 -2.76 5.17
CA TYR A 135 -13.57 -1.98 5.22
C TYR A 135 -12.49 -2.64 6.10
N TRP A 136 -12.85 -3.04 7.31
CA TRP A 136 -11.88 -3.70 8.20
C TRP A 136 -11.54 -5.12 7.76
N ALA A 137 -12.39 -5.81 7.00
CA ALA A 137 -12.02 -7.08 6.39
C ALA A 137 -10.89 -6.91 5.35
N GLN A 138 -10.81 -5.77 4.65
CA GLN A 138 -9.69 -5.47 3.73
C GLN A 138 -8.36 -5.38 4.50
N HIS A 139 -8.37 -4.74 5.68
CA HIS A 139 -7.20 -4.69 6.56
C HIS A 139 -6.76 -6.09 7.01
N GLU A 140 -7.72 -6.96 7.33
CA GLU A 140 -7.44 -8.34 7.74
C GLU A 140 -6.88 -9.18 6.60
N ALA A 141 -7.36 -8.98 5.37
CA ALA A 141 -6.86 -9.65 4.17
C ALA A 141 -5.42 -9.24 3.85
N GLY A 142 -5.08 -7.96 4.03
CA GLY A 142 -3.71 -7.47 3.85
C GLY A 142 -3.22 -7.53 2.40
N GLU A 143 -4.13 -7.41 1.44
CA GLU A 143 -3.82 -7.53 0.00
C GLU A 143 -3.53 -6.17 -0.65
N ASP A 144 -4.06 -5.08 -0.08
CA ASP A 144 -3.94 -3.71 -0.62
C ASP A 144 -3.38 -2.72 0.42
N VAL A 145 -3.01 -1.52 -0.02
CA VAL A 145 -2.65 -0.39 0.85
C VAL A 145 -3.83 -0.11 1.77
N PHE A 146 -3.55 -0.01 3.06
CA PHE A 146 -4.59 0.29 4.04
C PHE A 146 -4.39 1.69 4.61
N PHE A 147 -5.48 2.43 4.69
CA PHE A 147 -5.51 3.79 5.25
C PHE A 147 -6.24 3.74 6.60
N ALA A 148 -5.84 4.56 7.57
CA ALA A 148 -6.58 4.69 8.82
C ALA A 148 -6.36 6.07 9.45
N GLY A 149 -7.39 6.57 10.14
CA GLY A 149 -7.27 7.78 10.96
C GLY A 149 -6.72 7.48 12.35
N ALA A 150 -6.33 8.55 13.05
CA ALA A 150 -5.75 8.49 14.39
C ALA A 150 -6.56 7.68 15.41
N ALA A 151 -7.89 7.71 15.32
CA ALA A 151 -8.77 6.98 16.23
C ALA A 151 -8.62 5.45 16.15
N ALA A 152 -8.07 4.93 15.05
CA ALA A 152 -7.92 3.49 14.82
C ALA A 152 -6.46 3.00 14.88
N VAL A 153 -5.52 3.84 15.34
CA VAL A 153 -4.08 3.50 15.40
C VAL A 153 -3.76 2.27 16.27
N ASP A 154 -4.61 1.99 17.26
CA ASP A 154 -4.47 0.82 18.12
C ASP A 154 -5.07 -0.46 17.52
N ARG A 155 -5.98 -0.31 16.54
CA ARG A 155 -6.68 -1.40 15.85
C ARG A 155 -5.88 -1.94 14.66
N VAL A 156 -5.06 -1.11 14.03
CA VAL A 156 -4.26 -1.50 12.86
C VAL A 156 -3.15 -2.49 13.24
N LYS A 157 -2.91 -3.43 12.34
CA LYS A 157 -1.84 -4.42 12.46
C LYS A 157 -0.52 -3.80 12.02
N PRO A 158 0.61 -4.25 12.58
CA PRO A 158 1.92 -3.88 12.07
C PRO A 158 2.07 -4.24 10.59
N ARG A 159 2.72 -3.36 9.82
CA ARG A 159 3.09 -3.59 8.42
C ARG A 159 4.56 -3.23 8.20
N PRO A 160 5.24 -3.81 7.20
CA PRO A 160 6.63 -3.49 6.93
C PRO A 160 6.88 -1.98 6.71
N VAL A 161 5.94 -1.28 6.09
CA VAL A 161 6.02 0.17 5.86
C VAL A 161 4.80 0.87 6.47
N VAL A 162 5.06 1.92 7.26
CA VAL A 162 4.03 2.83 7.77
C VAL A 162 4.36 4.24 7.32
N ILE A 163 3.37 4.94 6.77
CA ILE A 163 3.43 6.33 6.36
C ILE A 163 2.46 7.11 7.26
N ILE A 164 2.90 8.24 7.82
CA ILE A 164 2.04 9.11 8.62
C ILE A 164 1.91 10.47 7.93
N ALA A 165 0.68 10.88 7.64
CA ALA A 165 0.35 12.25 7.27
C ALA A 165 0.02 13.06 8.54
N VAL A 166 0.87 14.02 8.89
CA VAL A 166 0.66 14.93 10.03
C VAL A 166 -0.22 16.12 9.61
N ASN A 167 -1.45 15.81 9.18
CA ASN A 167 -2.43 16.75 8.64
C ASN A 167 -3.40 17.38 9.67
N GLY A 168 -3.27 17.05 10.96
CA GLY A 168 -4.12 17.61 12.03
C GLY A 168 -3.38 18.63 12.90
N ALA A 169 -4.05 19.66 13.40
CA ALA A 169 -3.44 20.69 14.25
C ALA A 169 -3.20 20.25 15.72
N ASP A 170 -3.73 19.10 16.15
CA ASP A 170 -3.62 18.63 17.54
C ASP A 170 -2.31 17.88 17.80
N ASP A 171 -1.42 18.48 18.60
CA ASP A 171 -0.10 17.93 18.93
C ASP A 171 -0.17 16.61 19.70
N GLY A 172 -1.13 16.49 20.63
CA GLY A 172 -1.30 15.26 21.41
C GLY A 172 -1.73 14.07 20.53
N THR A 173 -2.52 14.33 19.50
CA THR A 173 -2.87 13.33 18.49
C THR A 173 -1.71 12.95 17.60
N ALA A 174 -0.93 13.93 17.14
CA ALA A 174 0.28 13.65 16.39
C ALA A 174 1.25 12.79 17.23
N GLU A 175 1.52 13.17 18.48
CA GLU A 175 2.40 12.44 19.39
C GLU A 175 1.95 10.98 19.60
N ARG A 176 0.66 10.77 19.88
CA ARG A 176 0.10 9.43 20.07
C ARG A 176 0.27 8.56 18.82
N VAL A 177 -0.05 9.10 17.65
CA VAL A 177 0.03 8.37 16.37
C VAL A 177 1.49 8.07 16.02
N LEU A 178 2.39 9.04 16.15
CA LEU A 178 3.83 8.84 15.91
C LEU A 178 4.41 7.78 16.83
N THR A 179 4.06 7.82 18.12
CA THR A 179 4.53 6.84 19.12
C THR A 179 4.01 5.45 18.80
N ALA A 180 2.71 5.30 18.53
CA ALA A 180 2.13 4.02 18.18
C ALA A 180 2.74 3.45 16.89
N ALA A 181 2.97 4.29 15.88
CA ALA A 181 3.51 3.90 14.59
C ALA A 181 4.92 3.29 14.67
N GLN A 182 5.75 3.66 15.66
CA GLN A 182 7.06 3.02 15.89
C GLN A 182 6.93 1.52 16.16
N GLY A 183 5.84 1.10 16.82
CA GLY A 183 5.52 -0.32 17.07
C GLY A 183 4.76 -1.00 15.93
N ARG A 184 4.25 -0.23 14.96
CA ARG A 184 3.52 -0.75 13.78
C ARG A 184 4.43 -0.88 12.55
N ALA A 185 5.51 -0.10 12.45
CA ALA A 185 6.45 -0.16 11.35
C ALA A 185 7.48 -1.29 11.56
N GLY A 186 7.48 -2.25 10.64
CA GLY A 186 8.43 -3.38 10.67
C GLY A 186 9.81 -3.05 10.13
N ALA A 187 9.90 -2.17 9.14
CA ALA A 187 11.15 -1.84 8.45
C ALA A 187 11.32 -0.34 8.17
N LEU A 188 10.26 0.35 7.75
CA LEU A 188 10.30 1.76 7.35
C LEU A 188 9.13 2.53 7.95
N LEU A 189 9.43 3.66 8.57
CA LEU A 189 8.47 4.65 9.03
C LEU A 189 8.72 5.96 8.28
N ILE A 190 7.75 6.38 7.47
CA ILE A 190 7.78 7.67 6.76
C ILE A 190 6.83 8.62 7.47
N VAL A 191 7.28 9.84 7.74
CA VAL A 191 6.44 10.89 8.36
C VAL A 191 6.40 12.10 7.45
N CYS A 192 5.21 12.41 6.92
CA CYS A 192 4.93 13.54 6.04
C CYS A 192 4.34 14.68 6.88
N GLY A 193 5.05 15.80 7.01
CA GLY A 193 4.58 16.94 7.79
C GLY A 193 5.69 17.91 8.20
N ASP A 194 5.37 18.81 9.14
CA ASP A 194 6.30 19.83 9.61
C ASP A 194 7.48 19.20 10.37
N PRO A 195 8.73 19.32 9.87
CA PRO A 195 9.89 18.72 10.53
C PRO A 195 10.11 19.22 11.96
N GLN A 196 9.79 20.48 12.26
CA GLN A 196 9.96 21.02 13.62
C GLN A 196 9.02 20.31 14.60
N ARG A 197 7.77 20.14 14.19
CA ARG A 197 6.74 19.45 14.97
C ARG A 197 7.05 17.97 15.16
N ILE A 198 7.49 17.31 14.09
CA ILE A 198 7.90 15.90 14.13
C ILE A 198 9.12 15.72 15.05
N ASN A 199 10.13 16.58 14.93
CA ASN A 199 11.33 16.50 15.78
C ASN A 199 11.04 16.82 17.24
N ALA A 200 10.08 17.72 17.54
CA ALA A 200 9.66 17.99 18.90
C ALA A 200 9.07 16.75 19.57
N VAL A 201 8.24 15.99 18.85
CA VAL A 201 7.65 14.73 19.32
C VAL A 201 8.73 13.65 19.49
N LEU A 202 9.60 13.47 18.49
CA LEU A 202 10.65 12.45 18.54
C LEU A 202 11.72 12.75 19.61
N GLY A 203 12.00 14.04 19.87
CA GLY A 203 12.94 14.48 20.89
C GLY A 203 12.37 14.48 22.31
N ALA A 204 11.03 14.50 22.47
CA ALA A 204 10.38 14.40 23.79
C ALA A 204 10.38 12.96 24.35
N GLY A 205 10.65 11.96 23.50
CA GLY A 205 10.70 10.54 23.88
C GLY A 205 12.09 10.00 24.22
N VAL A 206 13.12 10.85 24.31
CA VAL A 206 14.53 10.48 24.62
C VAL A 206 14.92 10.96 26.02
#